data_AF-A0A832U9I3-F1
#
_entry.id   AF-A0A832U9I3-F1
#
_cell.length_a   1.000
_cell.length_b   1.000
_cell.length_c   1.000
_cell.angle_alpha   90.00
_cell.angle_beta   90.00
_cell.angle_gamma   90.00
#
_symmetry.space_group_name_H-M   'P 1'
#
loop_
_entity.id
_entity.type
_entity.pdbx_description
1 polymer ?
#
loop_
_entity_poly.entity_id
_entity_poly.type
_entity_poly.pdbx_seq_one_letter_code
_entity_poly.pdbx_strand_id
1 'polypeptide(L)' 'MLKKSNTSGSDSKTRSKCLKIRAHHLCCIQGFQGYGYSPVFVANMRAVISDIKAFPSRPLEL' A
#
# COMPACT_ATOMS: atom_id res chain seq x y z
N MET A 1 2.91 43.66 -5.70
CA MET A 1 3.70 42.50 -6.15
C MET A 1 2.89 41.23 -5.92
N LEU A 2 2.37 40.65 -7.00
CA LEU A 2 1.71 39.34 -6.98
C LEU A 2 2.78 38.26 -6.83
N LYS A 3 2.56 37.30 -5.94
CA LYS A 3 3.24 35.99 -6.03
C LYS A 3 2.18 34.91 -5.88
N LYS A 4 1.52 34.63 -7.00
CA LYS A 4 0.70 33.44 -7.21
C LYS A 4 1.68 32.28 -7.41
N SER A 5 1.79 31.38 -6.44
CA SER A 5 2.40 30.07 -6.68
C SER A 5 1.33 29.16 -7.28
N ASN A 6 1.28 29.15 -8.61
CA ASN A 6 0.72 28.07 -9.41
C ASN A 6 1.62 26.84 -9.24
N THR A 7 1.07 25.74 -8.73
CA THR A 7 1.59 24.40 -9.03
C THR A 7 0.49 23.63 -9.73
N SER A 8 0.54 23.70 -11.05
CA SER A 8 -0.21 22.90 -12.01
C SER A 8 0.25 21.44 -11.97
N GLY A 9 -0.71 20.54 -11.79
CA GLY A 9 -0.87 19.31 -12.58
C GLY A 9 0.21 18.23 -12.48
N SER A 10 -0.16 17.12 -11.84
CA SER A 10 0.04 15.79 -12.41
C SER A 10 -0.98 14.84 -11.83
N ASP A 11 -2.12 14.73 -12.51
CA ASP A 11 -3.01 13.58 -12.45
C ASP A 11 -2.20 12.28 -12.51
N SER A 12 -2.18 11.52 -11.42
CA SER A 12 -2.12 10.07 -11.53
C SER A 12 -3.41 9.54 -10.93
N LYS A 13 -4.40 9.30 -11.79
CA LYS A 13 -5.54 8.43 -11.51
C LYS A 13 -5.05 7.21 -10.74
N THR A 14 -5.21 7.17 -9.42
CA THR A 14 -5.34 5.90 -8.74
C THR A 14 -6.73 5.40 -9.12
N ARG A 15 -6.87 4.84 -10.33
CA ARG A 15 -7.82 3.72 -10.45
C ARG A 15 -7.36 2.80 -9.34
N SER A 16 -8.19 2.62 -8.32
CA SER A 16 -7.92 1.72 -7.20
C SER A 16 -7.63 0.34 -7.77
N LYS A 17 -6.39 0.12 -8.15
CA LYS A 17 -5.95 -1.05 -8.90
C LYS A 17 -6.11 -2.20 -7.92
N CYS A 18 -6.75 -3.28 -8.33
CA CYS A 18 -6.88 -4.46 -7.49
C CYS A 18 -5.53 -4.83 -6.88
N LEU A 19 -5.46 -5.01 -5.56
CA LEU A 19 -4.21 -5.39 -4.90
C LEU A 19 -4.02 -6.89 -5.08
N LYS A 20 -2.95 -7.29 -5.78
CA LYS A 20 -2.60 -8.69 -5.96
C LYS A 20 -1.91 -9.23 -4.71
N ILE A 21 -2.46 -10.27 -4.09
CA ILE A 21 -1.92 -10.87 -2.87
C ILE A 21 -2.16 -12.38 -2.85
N ARG A 22 -1.11 -13.18 -2.65
CA ARG A 22 -1.27 -14.63 -2.52
C ARG A 22 -2.16 -14.95 -1.31
N ALA A 23 -3.15 -15.82 -1.49
CA ALA A 23 -4.16 -16.15 -0.47
C ALA A 23 -3.59 -16.41 0.95
N HIS A 24 -2.49 -17.18 1.07
CA HIS A 24 -1.89 -17.50 2.37
C HIS A 24 -1.40 -16.27 3.16
N HIS A 25 -1.07 -15.15 2.50
CA HIS A 25 -0.63 -13.95 3.19
C HIS A 25 -1.76 -13.22 3.93
N LEU A 26 -3.03 -13.44 3.57
CA LEU A 26 -4.16 -12.77 4.24
C LEU A 26 -4.22 -13.07 5.74
N CYS A 27 -4.01 -14.34 6.11
CA CYS A 27 -3.95 -14.75 7.51
C CYS A 27 -2.64 -14.30 8.17
N CYS A 28 -1.51 -14.49 7.49
CA CYS A 28 -0.19 -14.15 8.03
C CYS A 28 -0.02 -12.65 8.36
N ILE A 29 -0.67 -11.77 7.60
CA ILE A 29 -0.58 -10.32 7.76
C ILE A 29 -1.19 -9.85 9.08
N GLN A 30 -2.25 -10.50 9.58
CA GLN A 30 -2.95 -10.07 10.80
C GLN A 30 -2.03 -10.06 12.03
N GLY A 31 -1.10 -11.02 12.11
CA GLY A 31 -0.13 -11.16 13.20
C GLY A 31 1.30 -10.79 12.81
N PHE A 32 1.53 -10.11 11.68
CA PHE A 32 2.88 -9.89 11.17
C PHE A 32 3.71 -8.97 12.08
N GLN A 33 4.77 -9.52 12.68
CA GLN A 33 5.73 -8.78 13.53
C GLN A 33 7.07 -8.51 12.84
N GLY A 34 7.46 -9.36 11.89
CA GLY A 34 8.70 -9.21 11.09
C GLY A 34 9.93 -9.95 11.64
N TYR A 35 9.81 -10.73 12.72
CA TYR A 35 10.93 -11.51 13.26
C TYR A 35 11.39 -12.61 12.29
N GLY A 36 12.71 -12.79 12.18
CA GLY A 36 13.32 -13.83 11.34
C GLY A 36 13.34 -13.54 9.83
N TYR A 37 12.79 -12.41 9.39
CA TYR A 37 12.81 -12.00 7.98
C TYR A 37 13.88 -10.94 7.70
N SER A 38 14.26 -10.81 6.42
CA SER A 38 15.18 -9.76 6.00
C SER A 38 14.55 -8.37 6.16
N PRO A 39 15.36 -7.32 6.41
CA PRO A 39 14.84 -5.96 6.54
C PRO A 39 14.02 -5.49 5.33
N VAL A 40 14.45 -5.85 4.12
CA VAL A 40 13.75 -5.53 2.87
C VAL A 40 12.38 -6.20 2.80
N PHE A 41 12.28 -7.47 3.18
CA PHE A 41 11.00 -8.18 3.24
C PHE A 41 10.05 -7.53 4.26
N VAL A 42 10.56 -7.19 5.44
CA VAL A 42 9.77 -6.54 6.49
C VAL A 42 9.24 -5.19 6.02
N ALA A 43 10.07 -4.37 5.37
CA ALA A 43 9.64 -3.08 4.82
C ALA A 43 8.52 -3.24 3.79
N ASN A 44 8.68 -4.18 2.86
CA ASN A 44 7.67 -4.47 1.82
C ASN A 44 6.36 -4.97 2.43
N MET A 45 6.41 -5.92 3.37
CA MET A 45 5.21 -6.44 4.01
C MET A 45 4.50 -5.35 4.82
N ARG A 46 5.23 -4.50 5.54
CA ARG A 46 4.64 -3.34 6.25
C ARG A 46 3.94 -2.37 5.31
N ALA A 47 4.49 -2.12 4.11
CA ALA A 47 3.85 -1.29 3.11
C ALA A 47 2.52 -1.89 2.62
N VAL A 48 2.49 -3.19 2.34
CA VAL A 48 1.26 -3.92 1.96
C VAL A 48 0.21 -3.83 3.07
N ILE A 49 0.62 -4.03 4.33
CA ILE A 49 -0.28 -3.93 5.49
C ILE A 49 -0.83 -2.51 5.63
N SER A 50 0.02 -1.50 5.44
CA SER A 50 -0.39 -0.09 5.49
C SER A 50 -1.40 0.25 4.40
N ASP A 51 -1.22 -0.29 3.19
CA ASP A 51 -2.13 -0.09 2.07
C ASP A 51 -3.52 -0.71 2.34
N ILE A 52 -3.55 -1.96 2.82
CA ILE A 52 -4.81 -2.64 3.18
C ILE A 52 -5.55 -1.86 4.29
N LYS A 53 -4.83 -1.35 5.29
CA LYS A 53 -5.43 -0.55 6.37
C LYS A 53 -5.95 0.80 5.88
N ALA A 54 -5.26 1.44 4.94
CA ALA A 54 -5.68 2.72 4.38
C ALA A 54 -6.90 2.58 3.46
N PHE A 55 -7.06 1.44 2.78
CA PHE A 55 -8.12 1.20 1.80
C PHE A 55 -8.86 -0.13 2.05
N PRO A 56 -9.65 -0.24 3.13
CA PRO A 56 -10.31 -1.50 3.51
C PRO A 56 -11.33 -2.01 2.48
N SER A 57 -11.86 -1.14 1.63
CA SER A 57 -12.80 -1.50 0.54
C SER A 57 -12.10 -1.75 -0.81
N ARG A 58 -10.76 -1.73 -0.86
CA ARG A 58 -10.02 -1.99 -2.09
C ARG A 58 -10.19 -3.46 -2.52
N PRO A 59 -10.55 -3.73 -3.78
CA PRO A 59 -10.61 -5.10 -4.28
C PRO A 59 -9.24 -5.80 -4.20
N LEU A 60 -9.25 -7.09 -3.87
CA LEU A 60 -8.07 -7.96 -3.83
C LEU A 60 -8.16 -9.02 -4.93
N GLU A 61 -7.02 -9.33 -5.55
CA GLU A 61 -6.85 -10.41 -6.54
C GLU A 61 -5.87 -11.43 -5.92
N LEU A 62 -6.22 -12.72 -5.93
CA LEU A 62 -5.49 -13.77 -5.20
C LEU A 62 -4.53 -14.60 -6.05
#